data_AF-A0A100VQD0-F1
#
_entry.id   AF-A0A100VQD0-F1
#
_cell.length_a   1.000
_cell.length_b   1.000
_cell.length_c   1.000
_cell.angle_alpha   90.00
_cell.angle_beta   90.00
_cell.angle_gamma   90.00
#
_symmetry.space_group_name_H-M   'P 1'
#
loop_
_entity.id
_entity.type
_entity.pdbx_description
1 polymer ?
#
loop_
_entity_poly.entity_id
_entity_poly.type
_entity_poly.pdbx_seq_one_letter_code
_entity_poly.pdbx_strand_id
1 'polypeptide(L)'
;MSGHNSHDSHGHEQHGSLKSYVIGFILSVVLTIIPLVVVLNDMMERTGTLIVVLGTAALQFVVQLFFFMHIRETEKPRWNVMALIFGLLIMMTIVIGSIWIMLNNAVAH
;
A
#
# COMPACT_ATOMS: atom_id res chain seq x y z
N MET A 1 60.80 2.42 5.14
CA MET A 1 59.85 1.29 5.24
C MET A 1 58.99 1.54 6.46
N SER A 2 57.74 1.97 6.27
CA SER A 2 56.67 1.95 7.29
C SER A 2 55.35 1.76 6.55
N GLY A 3 54.57 0.80 7.04
CA GLY A 3 53.60 0.03 6.28
C GLY A 3 52.29 0.76 5.98
N HIS A 4 51.82 0.58 4.75
CA HIS A 4 50.41 0.60 4.41
C HIS A 4 49.80 -0.71 4.92
N ASN A 5 48.91 -0.63 5.91
CA ASN A 5 47.93 -1.68 6.19
C ASN A 5 46.87 -1.14 7.15
N SER A 6 45.78 -0.65 6.57
CA SER A 6 44.49 -0.60 7.25
C SER A 6 43.44 -0.84 6.19
N HIS A 7 43.04 -2.11 6.11
CA HIS A 7 41.72 -2.54 5.70
C HIS A 7 40.69 -1.61 6.34
N ASP A 8 39.85 -0.98 5.54
CA ASP A 8 38.46 -0.77 5.95
C ASP A 8 37.57 -1.42 4.90
N SER A 9 36.87 -2.43 5.38
CA SER A 9 35.92 -3.27 4.69
C SER A 9 34.85 -2.44 4.01
N HIS A 10 34.79 -2.53 2.69
CA HIS A 10 33.60 -2.20 1.89
C HIS A 10 32.44 -3.11 2.32
N GLY A 11 31.72 -2.70 3.37
CA GLY A 11 30.43 -3.28 3.74
C GLY A 11 29.43 -2.96 2.63
N HIS A 12 29.07 -3.97 1.85
CA HIS A 12 28.10 -3.88 0.76
C HIS A 12 26.74 -3.36 1.24
N GLU A 13 26.48 -2.06 1.04
CA GLU A 13 25.22 -1.35 1.29
C GLU A 13 24.13 -1.64 0.24
N GLN A 14 23.87 -2.92 -0.13
CA GLN A 14 22.97 -3.22 -1.26
C GLN A 14 21.75 -4.13 -0.98
N HIS A 15 21.52 -4.61 0.23
CA HIS A 15 20.45 -5.61 0.49
C HIS A 15 19.30 -5.13 1.40
N GLY A 16 19.00 -3.82 1.41
CA GLY A 16 17.82 -3.27 2.12
C GLY A 16 16.53 -3.30 1.28
N SER A 17 16.65 -3.16 -0.04
CA SER A 17 15.49 -3.02 -0.93
C SER A 17 14.69 -4.28 -1.11
N LEU A 18 15.37 -5.37 -1.48
CA LEU A 18 14.69 -6.61 -1.84
C LEU A 18 13.92 -7.17 -0.65
N LYS A 19 14.49 -7.10 0.56
CA LYS A 19 13.81 -7.51 1.80
C LYS A 19 12.58 -6.66 2.10
N SER A 20 12.64 -5.36 1.86
CA SER A 20 11.49 -4.45 2.08
C SER A 20 10.41 -4.61 1.01
N TYR A 21 10.78 -4.89 -0.24
CA TYR A 21 9.80 -5.19 -1.29
C TYR A 21 9.10 -6.53 -1.00
N VAL A 22 9.88 -7.54 -0.60
CA VAL A 22 9.37 -8.86 -0.23
C VAL A 22 8.48 -8.79 1.01
N ILE A 23 8.80 -7.97 2.03
CA ILE A 23 7.92 -7.83 3.21
C ILE A 23 6.56 -7.23 2.83
N GLY A 24 6.54 -6.25 1.92
CA GLY A 24 5.32 -5.64 1.40
C GLY A 24 4.47 -6.58 0.56
N PHE A 25 5.14 -7.33 -0.30
CA PHE A 25 4.52 -8.38 -1.09
C PHE A 25 3.87 -9.44 -0.20
N ILE A 26 4.60 -9.92 0.82
CA ILE A 26 4.06 -10.90 1.78
C ILE A 26 2.89 -10.30 2.56
N LEU A 27 2.97 -9.04 3.00
CA LEU A 27 1.88 -8.38 3.72
C LEU A 27 0.61 -8.31 2.86
N SER A 28 0.73 -7.92 1.58
CA SER A 28 -0.39 -7.87 0.62
C SER A 28 -0.97 -9.26 0.33
N VAL A 29 -0.13 -10.29 0.22
CA VAL A 29 -0.56 -11.67 0.03
C VAL A 29 -1.33 -12.16 1.25
N VAL A 30 -0.80 -11.97 2.46
CA VAL A 30 -1.49 -12.34 3.71
C VAL A 30 -2.84 -11.62 3.81
N LEU A 31 -2.86 -10.32 3.50
CA LEU A 31 -4.07 -9.52 3.50
C LEU A 31 -5.11 -10.00 2.47
N THR A 32 -4.68 -10.59 1.35
CA THR A 32 -5.59 -11.19 0.36
C THR A 32 -6.12 -12.54 0.81
N ILE A 33 -5.31 -13.33 1.52
CA ILE A 33 -5.70 -14.66 1.99
C ILE A 33 -6.82 -14.57 3.04
N ILE A 34 -6.77 -13.57 3.92
CA ILE A 34 -7.80 -13.35 4.96
C ILE A 34 -9.24 -13.32 4.38
N PRO A 35 -9.59 -12.41 3.45
CA PRO A 35 -10.94 -12.35 2.89
C PRO A 35 -11.25 -13.57 2.03
N LEU A 36 -10.25 -14.17 1.38
CA LEU A 36 -10.44 -15.37 0.57
C LEU A 36 -10.87 -16.56 1.44
N VAL A 37 -10.21 -16.78 2.58
CA VAL A 37 -10.58 -17.83 3.54
C VAL A 37 -11.94 -17.56 4.17
N VAL A 38 -12.23 -16.30 4.53
CA VAL A 38 -13.51 -15.91 5.13
C VAL A 38 -14.68 -16.14 4.15
N VAL A 39 -14.52 -15.79 2.87
CA VAL A 39 -15.54 -16.00 1.84
C VAL A 39 -15.71 -17.49 1.50
N LEU A 40 -14.62 -18.25 1.37
CA LEU A 40 -14.69 -19.65 0.95
C LEU A 40 -15.25 -20.59 2.02
N ASN A 41 -15.02 -20.30 3.29
CA ASN A 41 -15.52 -21.13 4.39
C ASN A 41 -16.94 -20.73 4.84
N ASP A 42 -17.53 -19.69 4.23
CA ASP A 42 -18.86 -19.14 4.56
C ASP A 42 -19.07 -19.01 6.09
N MET A 43 -18.01 -18.66 6.83
CA MET A 43 -17.99 -18.77 8.31
C MET A 43 -18.87 -17.73 9.00
N MET A 44 -19.41 -16.76 8.26
CA MET A 44 -20.26 -15.69 8.76
C MET A 44 -21.46 -15.47 7.84
N GLU A 45 -22.54 -14.94 8.43
CA GLU A 45 -23.70 -14.46 7.72
C GLU A 45 -23.31 -13.48 6.59
N ARG A 46 -24.10 -13.43 5.51
CA ARG A 46 -23.81 -12.69 4.27
C ARG A 46 -23.34 -11.24 4.50
N THR A 47 -23.92 -10.58 5.51
CA THR A 47 -23.56 -9.22 5.94
C THR A 47 -22.16 -9.14 6.57
N GLY A 48 -21.79 -10.11 7.41
CA GLY A 48 -20.45 -10.17 8.02
C GLY A 48 -19.36 -10.38 6.98
N THR A 49 -19.58 -11.29 6.04
CA THR A 49 -18.66 -11.56 4.92
C THR A 49 -18.48 -10.31 4.03
N LEU A 50 -19.56 -9.58 3.74
CA LEU A 50 -19.49 -8.32 2.98
C LEU A 50 -18.63 -7.25 3.69
N ILE A 51 -18.81 -7.07 5.00
CA ILE A 51 -18.04 -6.10 5.77
C ILE A 51 -16.55 -6.46 5.77
N VAL A 52 -16.21 -7.74 5.97
CA VAL A 52 -14.82 -8.20 5.95
C VAL A 52 -14.19 -8.00 4.57
N VAL A 53 -14.88 -8.39 3.50
CA VAL A 53 -14.37 -8.23 2.13
C VAL A 53 -14.17 -6.75 1.79
N LEU A 54 -15.14 -5.89 2.09
CA LEU A 54 -15.04 -4.45 1.82
C LEU A 54 -13.92 -3.80 2.63
N GLY A 55 -13.82 -4.13 3.92
CA GLY A 55 -12.76 -3.64 4.79
C GLY A 55 -11.38 -4.08 4.32
N THR A 56 -11.24 -5.35 3.92
CA THR A 56 -9.97 -5.87 3.45
C THR A 56 -9.59 -5.34 2.06
N ALA A 57 -10.57 -5.09 1.18
CA ALA A 57 -10.35 -4.44 -0.10
C ALA A 57 -9.85 -2.99 0.04
N ALA A 58 -10.43 -2.22 0.97
CA ALA A 58 -9.96 -0.87 1.28
C ALA A 58 -8.54 -0.89 1.86
N LEU A 59 -8.27 -1.81 2.80
CA LEU A 59 -6.94 -1.95 3.39
C LEU A 59 -5.90 -2.41 2.34
N GLN A 60 -6.31 -3.26 1.40
CA GLN A 60 -5.47 -3.69 0.29
C GLN A 60 -5.13 -2.54 -0.65
N PHE A 61 -6.10 -1.68 -0.96
CA PHE A 61 -5.85 -0.48 -1.75
C PHE A 61 -4.77 0.41 -1.10
N VAL A 62 -4.82 0.59 0.22
CA VAL A 62 -3.79 1.32 0.98
C VAL A 62 -2.44 0.63 0.88
N VAL A 63 -2.36 -0.69 1.13
CA VAL A 63 -1.10 -1.46 1.04
C VAL A 63 -0.51 -1.37 -0.37
N GLN A 64 -1.31 -1.47 -1.43
CA GLN A 64 -0.86 -1.30 -2.82
C GLN A 64 -0.32 0.10 -3.08
N LEU A 65 -1.02 1.15 -2.62
CA LEU A 65 -0.56 2.53 -2.76
C LEU A 65 0.75 2.77 -2.01
N PHE A 66 0.90 2.22 -0.80
CA PHE A 66 2.13 2.40 -0.02
C PHE A 66 3.28 1.55 -0.56
N PHE A 67 3.13 0.23 -0.69
CA PHE A 67 4.23 -0.65 -1.08
C PHE A 67 4.56 -0.63 -2.57
N PHE A 68 3.55 -0.48 -3.44
CA PHE A 68 3.75 -0.52 -4.89
C PHE A 68 4.05 0.86 -5.47
N MET A 69 3.49 1.92 -4.87
CA MET A 69 3.68 3.28 -5.37
C MET A 69 4.77 4.06 -4.64
N HIS A 70 5.20 3.69 -3.41
CA HIS A 70 6.19 4.53 -2.72
C HIS A 70 7.10 3.94 -1.62
N ILE A 71 8.41 4.20 -1.82
CA ILE A 71 9.53 4.32 -0.84
C ILE A 71 10.06 2.99 -0.23
N ARG A 72 11.32 2.60 -0.37
CA ARG A 72 12.58 3.38 -0.34
C ARG A 72 13.67 2.66 -1.14
N GLU A 73 13.72 2.90 -2.45
CA GLU A 73 14.80 2.37 -3.28
C GLU A 73 15.68 3.43 -3.93
N THR A 74 15.41 4.70 -3.68
CA THR A 74 16.30 5.76 -4.11
C THR A 74 16.56 6.70 -2.96
N GLU A 75 17.85 6.83 -2.67
CA GLU A 75 18.44 7.83 -1.81
C GLU A 75 17.99 9.21 -2.33
N LYS A 76 16.86 9.73 -1.80
CA LYS A 76 16.13 10.95 -2.22
C LYS A 76 15.25 10.70 -3.47
N PRO A 77 13.94 11.08 -3.48
CA PRO A 77 13.47 12.43 -3.15
C PRO A 77 12.08 12.48 -2.44
N ARG A 78 12.01 13.23 -1.34
CA ARG A 78 10.76 13.57 -0.61
C ARG A 78 9.64 14.15 -1.51
N TRP A 79 10.01 14.65 -2.67
CA TRP A 79 9.11 15.20 -3.70
C TRP A 79 8.16 14.17 -4.30
N ASN A 80 8.58 12.91 -4.47
CA ASN A 80 7.69 11.88 -5.01
C ASN A 80 6.60 11.50 -3.99
N VAL A 81 6.93 11.54 -2.68
CA VAL A 81 5.94 11.35 -1.59
C VAL A 81 4.88 12.44 -1.64
N MET A 82 5.35 13.68 -1.78
CA MET A 82 4.49 14.86 -1.87
C MET A 82 3.57 14.76 -3.08
N ALA A 83 4.08 14.35 -4.24
CA ALA A 83 3.28 14.16 -5.45
C ALA A 83 2.21 13.06 -5.28
N LEU A 84 2.52 11.97 -4.60
CA LEU A 84 1.56 10.90 -4.32
C LEU A 84 0.48 11.29 -3.32
N ILE A 85 0.85 11.95 -2.23
CA ILE A 85 -0.13 12.48 -1.26
C ILE A 85 -1.03 13.50 -1.95
N PHE A 86 -0.47 14.36 -2.81
CA PHE A 86 -1.25 15.31 -3.60
C PHE A 86 -2.21 14.61 -4.57
N GLY A 87 -1.74 13.59 -5.29
CA GLY A 87 -2.59 12.76 -6.16
C GLY A 87 -3.70 12.03 -5.39
N LEU A 88 -3.40 11.49 -4.21
CA LEU A 88 -4.37 10.84 -3.32
C LEU A 88 -5.44 11.83 -2.84
N LEU A 89 -5.04 13.05 -2.46
CA LEU A 89 -5.97 14.11 -2.07
C LEU A 89 -6.91 14.50 -3.22
N ILE A 90 -6.37 14.67 -4.44
CA ILE A 90 -7.18 14.95 -5.63
C ILE A 90 -8.15 13.78 -5.90
N MET A 91 -7.66 12.54 -5.87
CA MET A 91 -8.47 11.35 -6.09
C MET A 91 -9.61 11.23 -5.07
N MET A 92 -9.32 11.40 -3.77
CA MET A 92 -10.35 11.43 -2.72
C MET A 92 -11.37 12.54 -2.95
N THR A 93 -10.91 13.73 -3.34
CA THR A 93 -11.80 14.87 -3.64
C THR A 93 -12.73 14.55 -4.82
N ILE A 94 -12.20 13.96 -5.89
CA ILE A 94 -13.00 13.55 -7.06
C ILE A 94 -13.99 12.44 -6.69
N VAL A 95 -13.57 11.41 -5.97
CA VAL A 95 -14.44 10.29 -5.57
C VAL A 95 -15.55 10.77 -4.65
N ILE A 96 -15.21 11.51 -3.59
CA ILE A 96 -16.21 12.05 -2.66
C ILE A 96 -17.13 13.03 -3.38
N GLY A 97 -16.58 13.94 -4.18
CA GLY A 97 -17.36 14.88 -4.98
C GLY A 97 -18.29 14.18 -5.97
N SER A 98 -17.82 13.13 -6.65
CA SER A 98 -18.61 12.32 -7.57
C SER A 98 -19.75 11.58 -6.88
N ILE A 99 -19.48 10.95 -5.73
CA ILE A 99 -20.50 10.30 -4.90
C ILE A 99 -21.53 11.33 -4.42
N TRP A 100 -21.08 12.51 -3.96
CA TRP A 100 -21.96 13.57 -3.48
C TRP A 100 -22.86 14.12 -4.58
N ILE A 101 -22.31 14.36 -5.78
CA ILE A 101 -23.06 14.79 -6.96
C ILE A 101 -24.05 13.72 -7.38
N MET A 102 -23.66 12.45 -7.43
CA MET A 102 -24.59 11.35 -7.76
C MET A 102 -25.69 11.20 -6.73
N LEU A 103 -25.41 11.30 -5.43
CA LEU A 103 -26.42 11.26 -4.37
C LEU A 103 -27.37 12.46 -4.44
N ASN A 104 -26.84 13.67 -4.62
CA ASN A 104 -27.65 14.88 -4.75
C ASN A 104 -28.49 14.87 -6.04
N ASN A 105 -27.95 14.36 -7.15
CA ASN A 105 -28.68 14.20 -8.39
C ASN A 105 -29.69 13.04 -8.34
N ALA A 106 -29.40 11.96 -7.60
CA ALA A 106 -30.33 10.84 -7.41
C ALA A 106 -31.50 11.19 -6.47
N VAL A 107 -31.30 12.13 -5.53
CA VAL A 107 -32.37 12.70 -4.69
C VAL A 107 -33.27 13.67 -5.47
N ALA A 108 -32.84 14.12 -6.65
CA ALA A 108 -33.61 15.03 -7.51
C ALA A 108 -34.59 14.31 -8.47
N HIS A 109 -34.71 12.98 -8.39
CA HIS A 109 -35.68 12.16 -9.12
C HIS A 109 -36.47 11.27 -8.15
#